data_AF-A0A9P6RYC8-F1
#
_entry.id   AF-A0A9P6RYC8-F1
#
_cell.length_a   1.000
_cell.length_b   1.000
_cell.length_c   1.000
_cell.angle_alpha   90.00
_cell.angle_beta   90.00
_cell.angle_gamma   90.00
#
_symmetry.space_group_name_H-M   'P 1'
#
loop_
_entity.id
_entity.type
_entity.pdbx_description
1 polymer ?
#
loop_
_entity_poly.entity_id
_entity_poly.type
_entity_poly.pdbx_seq_one_letter_code
_entity_poly.pdbx_strand_id
1 'polypeptide(L)'
;MVLSAQHFLSPVIDFLGFHDARFAPGDWDFERNPFWTTFLFTIVTYPCLFYLIWFLNPSLSKNRLGLSWVLSFFSATILTLSAFYEMPNMRTIFNSMVDYRPASTTASIIMAPTTASGVAALISSLNVSTAAATTTAAALACRDVCLPILKAGSWALVTTLPSFLKLDSGSPAKYYCFSDLDYCPPAQSKMTTRNTASAITIAAETATDADAQLLSFGLTNSPDSRQHPCHTDESQYHQYHQRHQEQQHADQLAWSFTKQSEPMSLRHRLYQGQMKRPHLFLSLENYPNDGRIGPHIIAANFQAFLVVDLVLGLIHYRKYLEPFSTVVHHLFYFYMVKHMRAGDMLSLFCVCGAPVEASSIFLAYRRIYPHRRTPTVEWLYLFCFVSSRLIYVTFLWHELYFNYPDKSVAVLCTITLALHVYWFAIYILAQRKFKSKQKRLAREAAVAAKRKDHVQDVAITNRLSPALAAVAIGGEEEEEDTTQRVSK
;
A
#
# COMPACT_ATOMS: atom_id res chain seq x y z
N MET A 1 17.47 38.36 21.08
CA MET A 1 16.06 37.99 20.82
C MET A 1 15.98 36.47 20.82
N VAL A 2 15.53 35.87 21.93
CA VAL A 2 15.23 34.44 21.99
C VAL A 2 13.76 34.32 21.61
N LEU A 3 13.48 34.08 20.33
CA LEU A 3 12.16 33.59 19.94
C LEU A 3 11.96 32.28 20.68
N SER A 4 10.97 32.21 21.58
CA SER A 4 10.72 30.98 22.32
C SER A 4 10.45 29.86 21.32
N ALA A 5 11.05 28.69 21.54
CA ALA A 5 10.87 27.53 20.66
C ALA A 5 9.38 27.22 20.43
N GLN A 6 8.52 27.61 21.37
CA GLN A 6 7.07 27.53 21.31
C GLN A 6 6.45 28.26 20.10
N HIS A 7 6.91 29.47 19.78
CA HIS A 7 6.39 30.24 18.63
C HIS A 7 6.80 29.63 17.28
N PHE A 8 7.93 28.92 17.23
CA PHE A 8 8.36 28.23 16.02
C PHE A 8 7.71 26.86 15.87
N LEU A 9 7.50 26.15 16.98
CA LEU A 9 6.91 24.81 16.98
C LEU A 9 5.41 24.80 16.75
N SER A 10 4.66 25.80 17.24
CA SER A 10 3.20 25.82 17.09
C SER A 10 2.74 25.75 15.62
N PRO A 11 3.23 26.58 14.69
CA PRO A 11 2.86 26.46 13.28
C PRO A 11 3.24 25.13 12.64
N VAL A 12 4.34 24.51 13.10
CA VAL A 12 4.79 23.19 12.61
C VAL A 12 3.85 22.09 13.12
N ILE A 13 3.46 22.14 14.39
CA ILE A 13 2.50 21.23 15.02
C ILE A 13 1.12 21.35 14.35
N ASP A 14 0.68 22.58 14.09
CA ASP A 14 -0.55 22.89 13.35
C ASP A 14 -0.50 22.38 11.90
N PHE A 15 0.65 22.59 11.25
CA PHE A 15 0.91 22.11 9.89
C PHE A 15 0.84 20.58 9.81
N LEU A 16 1.46 19.88 10.76
CA LEU A 16 1.39 18.42 10.87
C LEU A 16 -0.03 17.94 11.22
N GLY A 17 -0.89 18.82 11.76
CA GLY A 17 -2.28 18.52 12.05
C GLY A 17 -2.48 17.80 13.38
N PHE A 18 -1.63 18.09 14.38
CA PHE A 18 -1.73 17.53 15.74
C PHE A 18 -3.01 17.93 16.49
N HIS A 19 -3.72 18.95 16.01
CA HIS A 19 -4.98 19.42 16.60
C HIS A 19 -6.23 18.64 16.13
N ASP A 20 -6.11 17.67 15.22
CA ASP A 20 -7.25 16.83 14.83
C ASP A 20 -7.64 15.95 16.05
N ALA A 21 -8.76 16.30 16.70
CA ALA A 21 -9.22 15.70 17.96
C ALA A 21 -9.43 14.19 17.88
N ARG A 22 -9.61 13.64 16.67
CA ARG A 22 -9.66 12.19 16.41
C ARG A 22 -8.36 11.46 16.75
N PHE A 23 -7.28 12.21 16.95
CA PHE A 23 -5.92 11.69 17.03
C PHE A 23 -5.08 12.37 18.11
N ALA A 24 -5.73 12.81 19.20
CA ALA A 24 -5.06 13.52 20.27
C ALA A 24 -3.81 12.73 20.77
N PRO A 25 -2.66 13.39 20.95
CA PRO A 25 -1.40 12.74 21.35
C PRO A 25 -1.41 12.16 22.78
N GLY A 26 -2.55 12.13 23.45
CA GLY A 26 -2.72 11.40 24.71
C GLY A 26 -2.90 9.89 24.52
N ASP A 27 -3.26 9.45 23.31
CA ASP A 27 -3.51 8.04 22.99
C ASP A 27 -2.54 7.55 21.90
N TRP A 28 -1.42 6.98 22.35
CA TRP A 28 -0.36 6.41 21.51
C TRP A 28 -0.59 4.93 21.17
N ASP A 29 -1.68 4.35 21.66
CA ASP A 29 -2.02 2.97 21.37
C ASP A 29 -2.20 2.79 19.86
N PHE A 30 -1.46 1.85 19.28
CA PHE A 30 -1.51 1.58 17.84
C PHE A 30 -2.92 1.17 17.40
N GLU A 31 -3.69 0.50 18.26
CA GLU A 31 -5.07 0.10 17.95
C GLU A 31 -6.00 1.30 17.81
N ARG A 32 -5.74 2.38 18.55
CA ARG A 32 -6.58 3.58 18.59
C ARG A 32 -6.09 4.69 17.68
N ASN A 33 -4.78 4.77 17.49
CA ASN A 33 -4.13 5.80 16.69
C ASN A 33 -3.01 5.24 15.80
N PRO A 34 -3.35 4.32 14.87
CA PRO A 34 -2.35 3.65 14.04
C PRO A 34 -1.58 4.63 13.15
N PHE A 35 -2.21 5.77 12.79
CA PHE A 35 -1.58 6.80 11.99
C PHE A 35 -0.36 7.42 12.69
N TRP A 36 -0.53 8.05 13.86
CA TRP A 36 0.58 8.78 14.50
C TRP A 36 1.66 7.85 15.04
N THR A 37 1.28 6.69 15.57
CA THR A 37 2.24 5.68 16.01
C THR A 37 3.10 5.23 14.84
N THR A 38 2.52 4.99 13.66
CA THR A 38 3.27 4.66 12.44
C THR A 38 4.12 5.83 11.97
N PHE A 39 3.59 7.06 11.97
CA PHE A 39 4.29 8.26 11.51
C PHE A 39 5.55 8.52 12.33
N LEU A 40 5.46 8.49 13.67
CA LEU A 40 6.59 8.68 14.57
C LEU A 40 7.60 7.54 14.45
N PHE A 41 7.14 6.30 14.43
CA PHE A 41 8.01 5.14 14.21
C PHE A 41 8.79 5.29 12.89
N THR A 42 8.13 5.75 11.83
CA THR A 42 8.73 5.97 10.51
C THR A 42 9.75 7.12 10.54
N ILE A 43 9.45 8.24 11.21
CA ILE A 43 10.38 9.37 11.38
C ILE A 43 11.69 8.94 12.01
N VAL A 44 11.68 7.98 12.94
CA VAL A 44 12.90 7.45 13.56
C VAL A 44 13.57 6.39 12.68
N THR A 45 12.78 5.47 12.12
CA THR A 45 13.29 4.32 11.36
C THR A 45 13.95 4.73 10.05
N TYR A 46 13.39 5.70 9.34
CA TYR A 46 13.88 6.08 8.01
C TYR A 46 15.28 6.70 8.03
N PRO A 47 15.61 7.66 8.91
CA PRO A 47 16.98 8.13 9.07
C PRO A 47 17.95 7.01 9.43
N CYS A 48 17.59 6.11 10.34
CA CYS A 48 18.42 4.96 10.70
C CYS A 48 18.70 4.07 9.48
N LEU A 49 17.67 3.75 8.70
CA LEU A 49 17.78 2.98 7.46
C LEU A 49 18.66 3.70 6.42
N PHE A 50 18.48 5.01 6.26
CA PHE A 50 19.30 5.83 5.37
C PHE A 50 20.78 5.77 5.73
N TYR A 51 21.13 6.00 7.01
CA TYR A 51 22.52 5.96 7.47
C TYR A 51 23.11 4.55 7.44
N LEU A 52 22.32 3.51 7.74
CA LEU A 52 22.77 2.13 7.64
C LEU A 52 23.12 1.78 6.19
N ILE A 53 22.25 2.11 5.22
CA ILE A 53 22.50 1.83 3.80
C ILE A 53 23.67 2.65 3.28
N TRP A 54 23.80 3.90 3.72
CA TRP A 54 24.95 4.72 3.40
C TRP A 54 26.25 4.10 3.96
N PHE A 55 26.25 3.65 5.21
CA PHE A 55 27.40 2.98 5.85
C PHE A 55 27.80 1.70 5.09
N LEU A 56 26.82 0.87 4.72
CA LEU A 56 27.06 -0.38 3.99
C LEU A 56 27.47 -0.18 2.53
N ASN A 57 27.21 1.00 1.95
CA ASN A 57 27.50 1.31 0.55
C ASN A 57 28.36 2.58 0.43
N PRO A 58 29.68 2.51 0.70
CA PRO A 58 30.57 3.67 0.66
C PRO A 58 30.66 4.35 -0.71
N SER A 59 30.24 3.68 -1.79
CA SER A 59 30.10 4.28 -3.12
C SER A 59 29.05 5.41 -3.16
N LEU A 60 28.03 5.37 -2.30
CA LEU A 60 27.01 6.41 -2.17
C LEU A 60 27.57 7.73 -1.61
N SER A 61 28.65 7.68 -0.83
CA SER A 61 29.36 8.88 -0.36
C SER A 61 29.86 9.74 -1.52
N LYS A 62 30.25 9.09 -2.63
CA LYS A 62 30.69 9.76 -3.87
C LYS A 62 29.51 10.10 -4.79
N ASN A 63 28.41 9.34 -4.69
CA ASN A 63 27.19 9.55 -5.46
C ASN A 63 26.06 10.13 -4.59
N ARG A 64 26.19 11.41 -4.22
CA ARG A 64 25.18 12.13 -3.42
C ARG A 64 23.79 12.13 -4.05
N LEU A 65 23.72 12.09 -5.38
CA LEU A 65 22.47 11.94 -6.09
C LEU A 65 21.87 10.55 -5.86
N GLY A 66 22.66 9.46 -5.91
CA GLY A 66 22.15 8.13 -5.55
C GLY A 66 21.68 8.06 -4.10
N LEU A 67 22.39 8.73 -3.19
CA LEU A 67 22.02 8.81 -1.78
C LEU A 67 20.62 9.45 -1.58
N SER A 68 20.28 10.50 -2.34
CA SER A 68 18.96 11.15 -2.25
C SER A 68 17.79 10.25 -2.67
N TRP A 69 18.06 9.14 -3.37
CA TRP A 69 17.02 8.22 -3.84
C TRP A 69 16.86 6.99 -2.95
N VAL A 70 17.70 6.81 -1.93
CA VAL A 70 17.65 5.65 -1.03
C VAL A 70 16.31 5.60 -0.31
N LEU A 71 15.87 6.70 0.29
CA LEU A 71 14.59 6.75 0.99
C LEU A 71 13.40 6.57 0.06
N SER A 72 13.45 7.22 -1.11
CA SER A 72 12.40 7.07 -2.13
C SER A 72 12.27 5.61 -2.58
N PHE A 73 13.39 4.88 -2.69
CA PHE A 73 13.37 3.45 -3.02
C PHE A 73 12.63 2.64 -1.96
N PHE A 74 12.96 2.81 -0.67
CA PHE A 74 12.30 2.08 0.41
C PHE A 74 10.85 2.47 0.59
N SER A 75 10.54 3.76 0.56
CA SER A 75 9.16 4.24 0.68
C SER A 75 8.30 3.74 -0.48
N ALA A 76 8.77 3.85 -1.72
CA ALA A 76 8.05 3.32 -2.87
C ALA A 76 7.85 1.80 -2.78
N THR A 77 8.86 1.05 -2.32
CA THR A 77 8.75 -0.40 -2.14
C THR A 77 7.72 -0.76 -1.07
N ILE A 78 7.76 -0.11 0.09
CA ILE A 78 6.80 -0.33 1.18
C ILE A 78 5.40 0.04 0.71
N LEU A 79 5.22 1.22 0.14
CA LEU A 79 3.93 1.71 -0.34
C LEU A 79 3.33 0.78 -1.40
N THR A 80 4.12 0.36 -2.39
CA THR A 80 3.68 -0.58 -3.42
C THR A 80 3.31 -1.94 -2.80
N LEU A 81 4.13 -2.50 -1.91
CA LEU A 81 3.83 -3.78 -1.25
C LEU A 81 2.59 -3.72 -0.36
N SER A 82 2.51 -2.72 0.51
CA SER A 82 1.38 -2.55 1.43
C SER A 82 0.08 -2.33 0.66
N ALA A 83 0.10 -1.61 -0.45
CA ALA A 83 -1.10 -1.49 -1.26
C ALA A 83 -1.45 -2.75 -2.04
N PHE A 84 -0.47 -3.51 -2.55
CA PHE A 84 -0.77 -4.82 -3.13
C PHE A 84 -1.37 -5.77 -2.09
N TYR A 85 -1.00 -5.64 -0.83
CA TYR A 85 -1.62 -6.36 0.28
C TYR A 85 -3.05 -5.85 0.57
N GLU A 86 -3.29 -4.54 0.51
CA GLU A 86 -4.62 -3.95 0.73
C GLU A 86 -5.57 -4.10 -0.47
N MET A 87 -5.06 -4.18 -1.71
CA MET A 87 -5.88 -4.21 -2.93
C MET A 87 -6.87 -5.40 -2.96
N PRO A 88 -6.50 -6.64 -2.59
CA PRO A 88 -7.46 -7.74 -2.47
C PRO A 88 -8.59 -7.44 -1.49
N ASN A 89 -8.33 -6.64 -0.46
CA ASN A 89 -9.33 -6.24 0.51
C ASN A 89 -10.21 -5.09 0.00
N MET A 90 -9.84 -4.45 -1.11
CA MET A 90 -10.66 -3.45 -1.81
C MET A 90 -11.57 -4.15 -2.82
N ARG A 91 -12.84 -3.74 -2.90
CA ARG A 91 -13.75 -4.22 -3.95
C ARG A 91 -13.37 -3.59 -5.31
N THR A 92 -12.42 -4.21 -6.00
CA THR A 92 -12.12 -3.90 -7.40
C THR A 92 -13.20 -4.47 -8.32
N ILE A 93 -13.26 -4.07 -9.60
CA ILE A 93 -14.17 -4.69 -10.57
C ILE A 93 -13.93 -6.21 -10.66
N PHE A 94 -12.67 -6.65 -10.52
CA PHE A 94 -12.32 -8.07 -10.47
C PHE A 94 -12.86 -8.76 -9.21
N ASN A 95 -12.71 -8.13 -8.05
CA ASN A 95 -13.29 -8.66 -6.81
C ASN A 95 -14.81 -8.61 -6.81
N SER A 96 -15.43 -7.59 -7.40
CA SER A 96 -16.88 -7.54 -7.54
C SER A 96 -17.39 -8.58 -8.53
N MET A 97 -16.62 -8.99 -9.53
CA MET A 97 -16.97 -10.11 -10.41
C MET A 97 -16.82 -11.46 -9.69
N VAL A 98 -15.85 -11.61 -8.79
CA VAL A 98 -15.64 -12.83 -8.00
C VAL A 98 -16.64 -12.96 -6.84
N ASP A 99 -16.96 -11.84 -6.18
CA ASP A 99 -17.94 -11.75 -5.08
C ASP A 99 -19.37 -11.49 -5.56
N TYR A 100 -19.60 -11.39 -6.88
CA TYR A 100 -20.96 -11.41 -7.42
C TYR A 100 -21.52 -12.81 -7.23
N ARG A 101 -21.98 -13.11 -6.01
CA ARG A 101 -23.11 -14.00 -5.86
C ARG A 101 -24.26 -13.21 -6.46
N PRO A 102 -24.73 -13.50 -7.71
CA PRO A 102 -25.99 -12.93 -8.16
C PRO A 102 -26.93 -13.20 -7.00
N ALA A 103 -27.54 -12.14 -6.45
CA ALA A 103 -28.40 -12.23 -5.27
C ALA A 103 -29.20 -13.49 -5.48
N SER A 104 -28.81 -14.56 -4.77
CA SER A 104 -29.45 -15.83 -5.02
C SER A 104 -30.84 -15.46 -4.59
N THR A 105 -31.74 -15.47 -5.54
CA THR A 105 -33.14 -15.56 -5.26
C THR A 105 -33.23 -16.92 -4.56
N THR A 106 -32.82 -17.00 -3.29
CA THR A 106 -33.70 -17.34 -2.20
C THR A 106 -34.93 -16.46 -2.39
N ALA A 107 -35.68 -16.72 -3.47
CA ALA A 107 -37.05 -17.10 -3.32
C ALA A 107 -36.97 -18.07 -2.16
N SER A 108 -37.20 -17.53 -0.97
CA SER A 108 -38.00 -18.20 0.00
C SER A 108 -39.15 -18.78 -0.83
N ILE A 109 -38.98 -20.01 -1.28
CA ILE A 109 -40.06 -20.92 -1.56
C ILE A 109 -40.68 -21.06 -0.18
N ILE A 110 -41.45 -20.04 0.19
CA ILE A 110 -42.50 -20.13 1.17
C ILE A 110 -43.24 -21.35 0.65
N MET A 111 -43.19 -22.43 1.41
CA MET A 111 -43.89 -23.67 1.10
C MET A 111 -45.38 -23.34 1.11
N ALA A 112 -45.87 -22.72 0.04
CA ALA A 112 -47.26 -22.61 -0.24
C ALA A 112 -47.72 -24.03 -0.60
N PRO A 113 -48.82 -24.51 0.01
CA PRO A 113 -49.28 -25.88 -0.18
C PRO A 113 -49.54 -26.12 -1.67
N THR A 114 -48.79 -27.07 -2.22
CA THR A 114 -48.78 -27.46 -3.63
C THR A 114 -50.13 -28.04 -4.03
N THR A 115 -50.89 -27.32 -4.86
CA THR A 115 -51.85 -27.94 -5.76
C THR A 115 -51.12 -28.49 -6.99
N ALA A 116 -51.60 -29.61 -7.54
CA ALA A 116 -50.92 -30.34 -8.63
C ALA A 116 -50.66 -29.51 -9.90
N SER A 117 -51.33 -28.36 -10.08
CA SER A 117 -51.08 -27.46 -11.21
C SER A 117 -49.83 -26.56 -11.04
N GLY A 118 -49.28 -26.44 -9.83
CA GLY A 118 -48.10 -25.58 -9.57
C GLY A 118 -46.76 -26.20 -9.97
N VAL A 119 -46.68 -27.53 -10.08
CA VAL A 119 -45.43 -28.26 -10.35
C VAL A 119 -44.95 -28.05 -11.79
N ALA A 120 -45.87 -27.95 -12.76
CA ALA A 120 -45.53 -27.72 -14.16
C ALA A 120 -44.93 -26.32 -14.41
N ALA A 121 -45.41 -25.30 -13.69
CA ALA A 121 -44.87 -23.94 -13.75
C ALA A 121 -43.47 -23.84 -13.10
N LEU A 122 -43.24 -24.60 -12.02
CA LEU A 122 -41.94 -24.66 -11.36
C LEU A 122 -40.86 -25.30 -12.26
N ILE A 123 -41.22 -26.38 -12.98
CA ILE A 123 -40.31 -27.06 -13.92
C ILE A 123 -39.95 -26.16 -15.11
N SER A 124 -40.86 -25.30 -15.58
CA SER A 124 -40.57 -24.30 -16.62
C SER A 124 -39.57 -23.23 -16.14
N SER A 125 -39.60 -22.85 -14.86
CA SER A 125 -38.67 -21.86 -14.27
C SER A 125 -37.26 -22.40 -14.01
N LEU A 126 -37.07 -23.73 -13.96
CA LEU A 126 -35.78 -24.39 -13.73
C LEU A 126 -34.80 -24.26 -14.90
N ASN A 127 -35.27 -23.92 -16.12
CA ASN A 127 -34.39 -23.65 -17.27
C ASN A 127 -33.61 -22.32 -17.16
N VAL A 128 -33.91 -21.47 -16.17
CA VAL A 128 -33.14 -20.25 -15.88
C VAL A 128 -31.88 -20.55 -15.04
N SER A 129 -31.77 -21.76 -14.48
CA SER A 129 -30.65 -22.16 -13.59
C SER A 129 -29.32 -22.37 -14.31
N THR A 130 -29.33 -22.67 -15.62
CA THR A 130 -28.10 -22.93 -16.38
C THR A 130 -27.24 -21.68 -16.57
N ALA A 131 -27.85 -20.51 -16.77
CA ALA A 131 -27.16 -19.23 -16.89
C ALA A 131 -26.51 -18.77 -15.56
N ALA A 132 -27.18 -19.03 -14.43
CA ALA A 132 -26.65 -18.77 -13.10
C ALA A 132 -25.48 -19.71 -12.75
N ALA A 133 -25.56 -20.98 -13.16
CA ALA A 133 -24.47 -21.94 -13.00
C ALA A 133 -23.22 -21.54 -13.82
N THR A 134 -23.39 -21.02 -15.03
CA THR A 134 -22.25 -20.57 -15.87
C THR A 134 -21.55 -19.34 -15.31
N THR A 135 -22.32 -18.38 -14.77
CA THR A 135 -21.75 -17.17 -14.15
C THR A 135 -21.01 -17.48 -12.85
N THR A 136 -21.54 -18.40 -12.04
CA THR A 136 -20.89 -18.82 -10.79
C THR A 136 -19.60 -19.61 -11.07
N ALA A 137 -19.58 -20.46 -12.10
CA ALA A 137 -18.38 -21.20 -12.50
C ALA A 137 -17.28 -20.27 -13.06
N ALA A 138 -17.65 -19.24 -13.84
CA ALA A 138 -16.70 -18.26 -14.35
C ALA A 138 -16.07 -17.40 -13.24
N ALA A 139 -16.85 -17.01 -12.23
CA ALA A 139 -16.35 -16.27 -11.06
C ALA A 139 -15.37 -17.11 -10.22
N LEU A 140 -15.67 -18.39 -9.99
CA LEU A 140 -14.78 -19.32 -9.30
C LEU A 140 -13.47 -19.56 -10.08
N ALA A 141 -13.55 -19.79 -11.39
CA ALA A 141 -12.37 -19.93 -12.25
C ALA A 141 -11.49 -18.67 -12.26
N CYS A 142 -12.09 -17.47 -12.27
CA CYS A 142 -11.36 -16.21 -12.18
C CYS A 142 -10.63 -16.06 -10.83
N ARG A 143 -11.28 -16.41 -9.71
CA ARG A 143 -10.66 -16.44 -8.38
C ARG A 143 -9.46 -17.39 -8.32
N ASP A 144 -9.62 -18.59 -8.87
CA ASP A 144 -8.59 -19.63 -8.86
C ASP A 144 -7.38 -19.29 -9.73
N VAL A 145 -7.52 -18.39 -10.71
CA VAL A 145 -6.41 -17.90 -11.53
C VAL A 145 -5.79 -16.62 -10.97
N CYS A 146 -6.59 -15.63 -10.57
CA CYS A 146 -6.10 -14.32 -10.15
C CYS A 146 -5.46 -14.34 -8.76
N LEU A 147 -6.00 -15.12 -7.81
CA LEU A 147 -5.49 -15.14 -6.44
C LEU A 147 -4.09 -15.77 -6.34
N PRO A 148 -3.77 -16.90 -7.03
CA PRO A 148 -2.41 -17.42 -7.05
C PRO A 148 -1.42 -16.51 -7.76
N ILE A 149 -1.82 -15.80 -8.83
CA ILE A 149 -0.94 -14.84 -9.52
C ILE A 149 -0.60 -13.65 -8.62
N LEU A 150 -1.60 -13.09 -7.91
CA LEU A 150 -1.38 -12.01 -6.94
C LEU A 150 -0.52 -12.47 -5.75
N LYS A 151 -0.78 -13.67 -5.22
CA LYS A 151 0.06 -14.27 -4.16
C LYS A 151 1.48 -14.54 -4.64
N ALA A 152 1.66 -15.13 -5.83
CA ALA A 152 2.96 -15.42 -6.40
C ALA A 152 3.74 -14.14 -6.72
N GLY A 153 3.08 -13.10 -7.24
CA GLY A 153 3.68 -11.78 -7.44
C GLY A 153 4.14 -11.15 -6.13
N SER A 154 3.31 -11.24 -5.08
CA SER A 154 3.66 -10.76 -3.73
C SER A 154 4.84 -11.55 -3.14
N TRP A 155 4.85 -12.88 -3.27
CA TRP A 155 5.92 -13.76 -2.80
C TRP A 155 7.23 -13.56 -3.57
N ALA A 156 7.17 -13.45 -4.89
CA ALA A 156 8.34 -13.18 -5.74
C ALA A 156 8.95 -11.81 -5.43
N LEU A 157 8.14 -10.83 -5.01
CA LEU A 157 8.66 -9.54 -4.55
C LEU A 157 9.27 -9.64 -3.14
N VAL A 158 8.60 -10.34 -2.21
CA VAL A 158 9.10 -10.58 -0.83
C VAL A 158 10.45 -11.31 -0.84
N THR A 159 10.66 -12.27 -1.74
CA THR A 159 11.95 -12.98 -1.86
C THR A 159 13.07 -12.17 -2.51
N THR A 160 12.76 -11.01 -3.11
CA THR A 160 13.77 -10.07 -3.63
C THR A 160 14.19 -8.98 -2.63
N LEU A 161 13.53 -8.90 -1.47
CA LEU A 161 14.01 -8.14 -0.32
C LEU A 161 15.15 -8.92 0.36
N PRO A 162 16.32 -8.31 0.63
CA PRO A 162 17.40 -8.98 1.33
C PRO A 162 16.92 -9.52 2.67
N SER A 163 17.22 -10.79 2.92
CA SER A 163 16.86 -11.62 4.07
C SER A 163 17.12 -10.92 5.43
N PHE A 164 16.13 -10.20 5.98
CA PHE A 164 16.17 -9.66 7.34
C PHE A 164 15.17 -10.29 8.31
N LEU A 165 14.46 -11.35 7.91
CA LEU A 165 13.59 -12.11 8.80
C LEU A 165 13.93 -13.59 8.73
N LYS A 166 15.09 -13.94 9.27
CA LYS A 166 15.32 -15.31 9.76
C LYS A 166 14.72 -15.36 11.17
N LEU A 167 13.42 -15.64 11.25
CA LEU A 167 12.77 -16.00 12.51
C LEU A 167 13.17 -17.43 12.83
N ASP A 168 13.74 -17.63 14.01
CA ASP A 168 14.23 -18.92 14.48
C ASP A 168 13.13 -19.98 14.46
N SER A 169 13.50 -21.14 13.91
CA SER A 169 12.69 -22.34 13.80
C SER A 169 12.48 -22.95 15.19
N GLY A 170 11.29 -22.78 15.77
CA GLY A 170 10.97 -23.46 17.03
C GLY A 170 9.62 -23.15 17.67
N SER A 171 8.88 -22.15 17.21
CA SER A 171 7.53 -21.86 17.71
C SER A 171 6.53 -21.88 16.56
N PRO A 172 5.39 -22.59 16.67
CA PRO A 172 4.31 -22.45 15.70
C PRO A 172 3.78 -21.02 15.84
N ALA A 173 4.31 -20.12 15.02
CA ALA A 173 3.82 -18.75 14.91
C ALA A 173 2.34 -18.81 14.53
N LYS A 174 1.47 -18.52 15.50
CA LYS A 174 0.12 -18.06 15.25
C LYS A 174 0.25 -16.77 14.45
N TYR A 175 0.07 -16.87 13.14
CA TYR A 175 -0.21 -15.70 12.32
C TYR A 175 -1.57 -15.19 12.77
N TYR A 176 -1.59 -14.01 13.40
CA TYR A 176 -2.84 -13.27 13.58
C TYR A 176 -3.29 -12.80 12.20
N CYS A 177 -4.06 -13.65 11.53
CA CYS A 177 -4.88 -13.28 10.39
C CYS A 177 -6.04 -12.45 10.97
N PHE A 178 -6.01 -11.12 10.83
CA PHE A 178 -7.15 -10.27 11.22
C PHE A 178 -8.38 -10.45 10.31
N SER A 179 -8.38 -11.46 9.44
CA SER A 179 -9.54 -11.92 8.68
C SER A 179 -10.28 -13.11 9.31
N ASP A 180 -9.73 -13.74 10.34
CA ASP A 180 -10.36 -14.86 11.07
C ASP A 180 -10.70 -14.43 12.51
N LEU A 181 -11.60 -13.46 12.65
CA LEU A 181 -12.52 -13.49 13.79
C LEU A 181 -13.58 -14.53 13.42
N ASP A 182 -13.43 -15.74 13.97
CA ASP A 182 -14.40 -16.81 13.85
C ASP A 182 -15.78 -16.30 14.28
N TYR A 183 -16.62 -16.02 13.28
CA TYR A 183 -18.06 -16.08 13.48
C TYR A 183 -18.42 -17.56 13.61
N CYS A 184 -18.36 -18.07 14.84
CA CYS A 184 -18.89 -19.38 15.15
C CYS A 184 -20.43 -19.25 15.16
N PRO A 185 -21.17 -19.87 14.22
CA PRO A 185 -22.62 -19.93 14.38
C PRO A 185 -22.90 -20.78 15.62
N PRO A 186 -23.71 -20.33 16.59
CA PRO A 186 -24.12 -21.22 17.66
C PRO A 186 -24.86 -22.39 17.03
N ALA A 187 -24.37 -23.59 17.31
CA ALA A 187 -25.04 -24.84 17.00
C ALA A 187 -26.50 -24.73 17.44
N GLN A 188 -27.41 -25.16 16.56
CA GLN A 188 -28.83 -25.26 16.85
C GLN A 188 -29.05 -26.18 18.06
N SER A 189 -29.06 -25.61 19.25
CA SER A 189 -29.65 -26.22 20.43
C SER A 189 -31.16 -26.19 20.22
N LYS A 190 -31.75 -27.37 20.08
CA LYS A 190 -33.20 -27.58 20.05
C LYS A 190 -33.81 -26.95 21.31
N MET A 191 -34.48 -25.82 21.14
CA MET A 191 -35.25 -25.17 22.18
C MET A 191 -36.55 -25.95 22.38
N THR A 192 -36.60 -26.78 23.41
CA THR A 192 -37.84 -27.34 23.94
C THR A 192 -38.63 -26.21 24.59
N THR A 193 -39.87 -26.04 24.16
CA THR A 193 -40.86 -25.12 24.73
C THR A 193 -41.08 -25.39 26.23
N ARG A 194 -40.91 -24.37 27.08
CA ARG A 194 -41.51 -24.35 28.42
C ARG A 194 -41.87 -22.92 28.86
N ASN A 195 -43.18 -22.66 28.78
CA ASN A 195 -44.05 -21.82 29.60
C ASN A 195 -43.59 -20.41 30.02
N THR A 196 -44.16 -19.44 29.30
CA THR A 196 -44.68 -18.18 29.80
C THR A 196 -45.74 -18.41 30.90
N ALA A 197 -45.41 -18.16 32.17
CA ALA A 197 -46.36 -17.81 33.23
C ALA A 197 -45.62 -17.37 34.50
N SER A 198 -45.40 -16.06 34.66
CA SER A 198 -45.29 -15.31 35.94
C SER A 198 -44.57 -13.98 35.75
N ALA A 199 -45.14 -13.11 34.89
CA ALA A 199 -44.74 -11.71 34.79
C ALA A 199 -45.97 -10.82 34.91
N ILE A 200 -46.77 -11.06 35.95
CA ILE A 200 -47.78 -10.15 36.48
C ILE A 200 -47.74 -10.37 38.00
N THR A 201 -47.69 -9.29 38.77
CA THR A 201 -47.69 -9.21 40.25
C THR A 201 -46.32 -9.03 40.93
N ILE A 202 -45.59 -7.94 40.65
CA ILE A 202 -44.92 -7.11 41.68
C ILE A 202 -44.79 -5.68 41.11
N ALA A 203 -45.89 -4.94 41.13
CA ALA A 203 -45.91 -3.48 40.92
C ALA A 203 -47.12 -2.91 41.67
N ALA A 204 -47.17 -3.21 42.98
CA ALA A 204 -48.12 -2.64 43.91
C ALA A 204 -47.53 -2.79 45.31
N GLU A 205 -46.73 -1.81 45.72
CA GLU A 205 -46.48 -1.41 47.12
C GLU A 205 -45.37 -0.35 47.12
N THR A 206 -45.75 0.88 46.80
CA THR A 206 -45.02 2.09 47.18
C THR A 206 -46.05 3.10 47.68
N ALA A 207 -45.75 3.70 48.84
CA ALA A 207 -46.64 4.47 49.74
C ALA A 207 -47.53 3.53 50.59
N THR A 208 -47.46 3.49 51.91
CA THR A 208 -47.28 4.50 52.97
C THR A 208 -46.57 3.79 54.16
N ASP A 209 -45.80 4.38 55.08
CA ASP A 209 -46.11 5.45 56.02
C ASP A 209 -44.83 5.84 56.78
N ALA A 210 -44.81 7.08 57.23
CA ALA A 210 -43.81 7.64 58.12
C ALA A 210 -44.15 7.35 59.60
N ASP A 211 -43.11 7.45 60.43
CA ASP A 211 -43.11 7.71 61.88
C ASP A 211 -43.57 6.62 62.87
N ALA A 212 -42.60 6.02 63.58
CA ALA A 212 -42.61 5.95 65.05
C ALA A 212 -41.26 5.46 65.65
N GLN A 213 -40.60 6.36 66.38
CA GLN A 213 -39.97 6.20 67.70
C GLN A 213 -38.84 5.14 67.91
N LEU A 214 -37.61 5.56 68.22
CA LEU A 214 -37.04 5.91 69.55
C LEU A 214 -36.76 4.72 70.49
N LEU A 215 -35.49 4.66 70.93
CA LEU A 215 -34.90 3.91 72.06
C LEU A 215 -34.35 2.49 71.78
N SER A 216 -33.01 2.37 71.70
CA SER A 216 -32.23 1.95 72.88
C SER A 216 -30.72 1.98 72.59
N PHE A 217 -30.04 2.77 73.41
CA PHE A 217 -28.61 2.73 73.66
C PHE A 217 -28.28 1.46 74.45
N GLY A 218 -27.24 0.72 74.07
CA GLY A 218 -26.76 -0.44 74.81
C GLY A 218 -25.36 -0.86 74.36
N LEU A 219 -24.35 -0.24 74.98
CA LEU A 219 -22.96 -0.69 74.98
C LEU A 219 -22.86 -2.14 75.49
N THR A 220 -22.04 -2.99 74.84
CA THR A 220 -21.01 -3.78 75.53
C THR A 220 -20.01 -4.36 74.53
N ASN A 221 -18.73 -4.16 74.85
CA ASN A 221 -17.56 -4.83 74.29
C ASN A 221 -17.61 -6.35 74.54
N SER A 222 -17.12 -7.15 73.59
CA SER A 222 -16.13 -8.22 73.87
C SER A 222 -15.60 -8.82 72.55
N PRO A 223 -14.29 -9.11 72.45
CA PRO A 223 -13.70 -9.75 71.29
C PRO A 223 -13.82 -11.27 71.44
N ASP A 224 -14.34 -11.95 70.43
CA ASP A 224 -14.23 -13.41 70.36
C ASP A 224 -13.91 -13.84 68.93
N SER A 225 -12.65 -14.23 68.76
CA SER A 225 -12.11 -14.91 67.60
C SER A 225 -12.84 -16.24 67.40
N ARG A 226 -13.84 -16.25 66.52
CA ARG A 226 -14.36 -17.49 65.93
C ARG A 226 -13.84 -17.60 64.50
N GLN A 227 -12.99 -18.59 64.30
CA GLN A 227 -12.62 -19.09 62.98
C GLN A 227 -13.91 -19.48 62.25
N HIS A 228 -14.36 -18.63 61.34
CA HIS A 228 -15.35 -19.03 60.35
C HIS A 228 -14.69 -20.02 59.39
N PRO A 229 -15.28 -21.20 59.15
CA PRO A 229 -14.81 -22.07 58.10
C PRO A 229 -15.03 -21.32 56.78
N CYS A 230 -13.93 -20.99 56.11
CA CYS A 230 -13.91 -20.48 54.76
C CYS A 230 -14.38 -21.61 53.83
N HIS A 231 -15.70 -21.85 53.81
CA HIS A 231 -16.33 -22.48 52.66
C HIS A 231 -16.27 -21.43 51.54
N THR A 232 -15.18 -21.45 50.79
CA THR A 232 -15.13 -20.84 49.46
C THR A 232 -16.22 -21.51 48.64
N ASP A 233 -17.35 -20.83 48.56
CA ASP A 233 -18.54 -21.24 47.82
C ASP A 233 -18.21 -21.13 46.32
N GLU A 234 -17.45 -22.10 45.78
CA GLU A 234 -17.07 -22.18 44.36
C GLU A 234 -18.30 -22.06 43.44
N SER A 235 -19.47 -22.47 43.95
CA SER A 235 -20.77 -22.27 43.32
C SER A 235 -21.09 -20.80 43.02
N GLN A 236 -20.83 -19.88 43.96
CA GLN A 236 -21.11 -18.46 43.76
C GLN A 236 -20.16 -17.82 42.75
N TYR A 237 -18.89 -18.26 42.74
CA TYR A 237 -17.90 -17.78 41.78
C TYR A 237 -18.24 -18.21 40.35
N HIS A 238 -18.66 -19.46 40.14
CA HIS A 238 -19.11 -19.93 38.83
C HIS A 238 -20.39 -19.22 38.36
N GLN A 239 -21.34 -18.99 39.25
CA GLN A 239 -22.58 -18.28 38.91
C GLN A 239 -22.33 -16.79 38.58
N TYR A 240 -21.33 -16.16 39.21
CA TYR A 240 -20.91 -14.80 38.87
C TYR A 240 -20.22 -14.74 37.49
N HIS A 241 -19.30 -15.66 37.21
CA HIS A 241 -18.61 -15.72 35.92
C HIS A 241 -19.57 -15.99 34.76
N GLN A 242 -20.54 -16.87 34.95
CA GLN A 242 -21.54 -17.19 33.93
C GLN A 242 -22.42 -15.96 33.61
N ARG A 243 -22.90 -15.23 34.63
CA ARG A 243 -23.67 -14.00 34.42
C ARG A 243 -22.86 -12.92 33.69
N HIS A 244 -21.57 -12.79 34.01
CA HIS A 244 -20.70 -11.82 33.36
C HIS A 244 -20.44 -12.15 31.88
N GLN A 245 -20.36 -13.44 31.52
CA GLN A 245 -20.25 -13.88 30.12
C GLN A 245 -21.56 -13.68 29.35
N GLU A 246 -22.70 -14.02 29.96
CA GLU A 246 -24.02 -13.83 29.36
C GLU A 246 -24.29 -12.35 29.07
N GLN A 247 -23.89 -11.46 29.99
CA GLN A 247 -24.04 -10.01 29.82
C GLN A 247 -23.12 -9.47 28.72
N GLN A 248 -21.86 -9.91 28.64
CA GLN A 248 -20.96 -9.54 27.55
C GLN A 248 -21.49 -9.99 26.18
N HIS A 249 -22.05 -11.20 26.10
CA HIS A 249 -22.66 -11.70 24.87
C HIS A 249 -23.93 -10.91 24.49
N ALA A 250 -24.77 -10.56 25.47
CA ALA A 250 -25.95 -9.72 25.26
C ALA A 250 -25.58 -8.31 24.77
N ASP A 251 -24.56 -7.69 25.37
CA ASP A 251 -24.06 -6.38 24.95
C ASP A 251 -23.45 -6.41 23.55
N GLN A 252 -22.75 -7.49 23.19
CA GLN A 252 -22.18 -7.69 21.86
C GLN A 252 -23.27 -7.91 20.80
N LEU A 253 -24.32 -8.65 21.13
CA LEU A 253 -25.50 -8.81 20.27
C LEU A 253 -26.26 -7.50 20.12
N ALA A 254 -26.49 -6.77 21.20
CA ALA A 254 -27.14 -5.46 21.17
C ALA A 254 -26.34 -4.48 20.30
N TRP A 255 -25.02 -4.39 20.49
CA TRP A 255 -24.15 -3.55 19.69
C TRP A 255 -24.16 -3.93 18.20
N SER A 256 -24.14 -5.22 17.86
CA SER A 256 -24.20 -5.67 16.47
C SER A 256 -25.55 -5.36 15.80
N PHE A 257 -26.67 -5.49 16.53
CA PHE A 257 -28.00 -5.10 16.06
C PHE A 257 -28.15 -3.58 15.91
N THR A 258 -27.65 -2.78 16.86
CA THR A 258 -27.67 -1.32 16.76
C THR A 258 -26.83 -0.85 15.57
N LYS A 259 -25.67 -1.48 15.33
CA LYS A 259 -24.79 -1.13 14.21
C LYS A 259 -25.33 -1.57 12.85
N GLN A 260 -26.13 -2.63 12.79
CA GLN A 260 -26.84 -3.05 11.56
C GLN A 260 -28.10 -2.22 11.27
N SER A 261 -28.70 -1.59 12.29
CA SER A 261 -29.90 -0.77 12.15
C SER A 261 -29.62 0.72 11.97
N GLU A 262 -28.36 1.16 12.05
CA GLU A 262 -28.01 2.51 11.64
C GLU A 262 -28.40 2.71 10.16
N PRO A 263 -29.29 3.66 9.86
CA PRO A 263 -29.69 3.90 8.49
C PRO A 263 -28.43 4.24 7.71
N MET A 264 -28.18 3.51 6.61
CA MET A 264 -27.11 3.81 5.67
C MET A 264 -26.99 5.33 5.52
N SER A 265 -25.78 5.84 5.79
CA SER A 265 -25.55 7.28 5.84
C SER A 265 -26.15 7.92 4.59
N LEU A 266 -26.69 9.14 4.72
CA LEU A 266 -27.28 9.86 3.59
C LEU A 266 -26.32 9.86 2.37
N ARG A 267 -25.02 9.94 2.65
CA ARG A 267 -23.93 9.77 1.69
C ARG A 267 -24.07 8.43 0.93
N HIS A 268 -24.13 7.31 1.63
CA HIS A 268 -24.26 5.96 1.06
C HIS A 268 -25.55 5.76 0.23
N ARG A 269 -26.68 6.33 0.64
CA ARG A 269 -27.92 6.29 -0.16
C ARG A 269 -27.84 7.11 -1.45
N LEU A 270 -27.19 8.27 -1.41
CA LEU A 270 -26.92 9.07 -2.61
C LEU A 270 -25.98 8.33 -3.57
N TYR A 271 -25.00 7.58 -3.05
CA TYR A 271 -24.12 6.74 -3.87
C TYR A 271 -24.87 5.61 -4.59
N GLN A 272 -25.81 4.91 -3.94
CA GLN A 272 -26.60 3.86 -4.59
C GLN A 272 -27.45 4.37 -5.77
N GLY A 273 -27.93 5.62 -5.72
CA GLY A 273 -28.63 6.25 -6.85
C GLY A 273 -27.74 6.53 -8.06
N GLN A 274 -26.41 6.61 -7.88
CA GLN A 274 -25.43 6.90 -8.94
C GLN A 274 -24.98 5.65 -9.71
N MET A 275 -25.34 4.45 -9.25
CA MET A 275 -25.00 3.13 -9.82
C MET A 275 -25.47 2.85 -11.26
N LYS A 276 -26.15 3.79 -11.92
CA LYS A 276 -26.58 3.65 -13.32
C LYS A 276 -25.50 4.06 -14.33
N ARG A 277 -24.33 4.50 -13.87
CA ARG A 277 -23.26 5.02 -14.74
C ARG A 277 -22.27 3.90 -15.12
N PRO A 278 -21.72 3.93 -16.34
CA PRO A 278 -20.70 2.97 -16.74
C PRO A 278 -19.42 3.17 -15.91
N HIS A 279 -18.96 2.10 -15.27
CA HIS A 279 -17.66 2.02 -14.61
C HIS A 279 -16.64 1.40 -15.57
N LEU A 280 -15.48 2.03 -15.73
CA LEU A 280 -14.41 1.57 -16.61
C LEU A 280 -13.50 0.55 -15.93
N PHE A 281 -13.09 0.79 -14.68
CA PHE A 281 -11.99 0.00 -14.08
C PHE A 281 -12.09 -0.25 -12.56
N LEU A 282 -12.63 0.71 -11.81
CA LEU A 282 -12.72 0.62 -10.35
C LEU A 282 -14.11 1.10 -9.93
N SER A 283 -14.88 0.26 -9.23
CA SER A 283 -16.07 0.73 -8.53
C SER A 283 -15.61 1.40 -7.24
N LEU A 284 -15.52 2.73 -7.26
CA LEU A 284 -15.16 3.54 -6.09
C LEU A 284 -16.28 3.60 -5.02
N GLU A 285 -17.42 2.97 -5.29
CA GLU A 285 -18.67 3.10 -4.55
C GLU A 285 -18.76 2.15 -3.34
N ASN A 286 -17.98 1.08 -3.35
CA ASN A 286 -17.90 0.07 -2.29
C ASN A 286 -16.57 0.12 -1.53
N TYR A 287 -15.93 1.29 -1.48
CA TYR A 287 -14.65 1.38 -0.80
C TYR A 287 -14.81 1.02 0.68
N PRO A 288 -13.91 0.19 1.21
CA PRO A 288 -13.99 -0.25 2.59
C PRO A 288 -14.00 0.97 3.49
N ASN A 289 -14.77 0.90 4.58
CA ASN A 289 -14.71 1.85 5.69
C ASN A 289 -13.26 2.29 5.90
N ASP A 290 -12.97 3.59 5.77
CA ASP A 290 -11.66 4.18 6.10
C ASP A 290 -11.26 3.95 7.56
N GLY A 291 -12.12 3.34 8.37
CA GLY A 291 -11.78 2.77 9.67
C GLY A 291 -10.85 1.55 9.63
N ARG A 292 -10.44 1.04 8.45
CA ARG A 292 -9.38 0.02 8.38
C ARG A 292 -8.03 0.64 8.69
N ILE A 293 -7.25 -0.07 9.48
CA ILE A 293 -5.92 0.35 9.96
C ILE A 293 -4.92 0.52 8.79
N GLY A 294 -4.99 -0.33 7.76
CA GLY A 294 -4.05 -0.37 6.63
C GLY A 294 -3.82 0.98 5.93
N PRO A 295 -4.87 1.64 5.41
CA PRO A 295 -4.74 2.96 4.78
C PRO A 295 -4.09 4.03 5.67
N HIS A 296 -4.34 4.01 6.98
CA HIS A 296 -3.70 4.94 7.93
C HIS A 296 -2.21 4.68 8.06
N ILE A 297 -1.79 3.42 8.17
CA ILE A 297 -0.36 3.04 8.23
C ILE A 297 0.35 3.50 6.95
N ILE A 298 -0.25 3.23 5.79
CA ILE A 298 0.32 3.56 4.48
C ILE A 298 0.48 5.08 4.32
N ALA A 299 -0.57 5.83 4.64
CA ALA A 299 -0.56 7.29 4.57
C ALA A 299 0.45 7.91 5.54
N ALA A 300 0.53 7.38 6.78
CA ALA A 300 1.48 7.83 7.79
C ALA A 300 2.92 7.59 7.37
N ASN A 301 3.22 6.40 6.85
CA ASN A 301 4.54 6.04 6.37
C ASN A 301 4.97 6.95 5.21
N PHE A 302 4.07 7.22 4.26
CA PHE A 302 4.34 8.12 3.15
C PHE A 302 4.51 9.58 3.59
N GLN A 303 3.68 10.11 4.49
CA GLN A 303 3.89 11.48 5.00
C GLN A 303 5.20 11.61 5.79
N ALA A 304 5.54 10.63 6.61
CA ALA A 304 6.80 10.61 7.35
C ALA A 304 8.00 10.55 6.38
N PHE A 305 7.92 9.73 5.33
CA PHE A 305 8.89 9.72 4.24
C PHE A 305 9.12 11.12 3.66
N LEU A 306 8.05 11.84 3.31
CA LEU A 306 8.16 13.16 2.69
C LEU A 306 8.89 14.16 3.60
N VAL A 307 8.58 14.13 4.90
CA VAL A 307 9.24 15.00 5.88
C VAL A 307 10.71 14.62 6.04
N VAL A 308 11.00 13.33 6.22
CA VAL A 308 12.37 12.84 6.43
C VAL A 308 13.25 13.09 5.21
N ASP A 309 12.74 12.87 3.99
CA ASP A 309 13.49 13.11 2.76
C ASP A 309 13.86 14.59 2.59
N LEU A 310 12.94 15.51 2.92
CA LEU A 310 13.23 16.95 2.91
C LEU A 310 14.29 17.33 3.96
N VAL A 311 14.16 16.83 5.19
CA VAL A 311 15.12 17.11 6.26
C VAL A 311 16.51 16.57 5.91
N LEU A 312 16.61 15.30 5.50
CA LEU A 312 17.87 14.70 5.11
C LEU A 312 18.43 15.33 3.83
N GLY A 313 17.58 15.78 2.93
CA GLY A 313 18.01 16.51 1.75
C GLY A 313 18.62 17.87 2.05
N LEU A 314 18.05 18.60 3.01
CA LEU A 314 18.62 19.87 3.47
C LEU A 314 20.00 19.67 4.12
N ILE A 315 20.21 18.53 4.79
CA ILE A 315 21.46 18.20 5.48
C ILE A 315 22.52 17.66 4.51
N HIS A 316 22.19 16.65 3.70
CA HIS A 316 23.18 15.82 2.98
C HIS A 316 23.29 16.08 1.48
N TYR A 317 22.23 16.58 0.85
CA TYR A 317 22.17 16.72 -0.62
C TYR A 317 21.44 17.99 -1.08
N ARG A 318 21.66 19.11 -0.36
CA ARG A 318 21.00 20.41 -0.62
C ARG A 318 21.13 20.89 -2.08
N LYS A 319 22.26 20.62 -2.74
CA LYS A 319 22.50 20.98 -4.15
C LYS A 319 21.62 20.21 -5.14
N TYR A 320 21.04 19.09 -4.71
CA TYR A 320 20.18 18.23 -5.52
C TYR A 320 18.70 18.36 -5.17
N LEU A 321 18.35 19.23 -4.20
CA LEU A 321 16.97 19.59 -3.92
C LEU A 321 16.48 20.57 -4.99
N GLU A 322 15.91 20.02 -6.06
CA GLU A 322 15.24 20.83 -7.07
C GLU A 322 13.95 21.42 -6.47
N PRO A 323 13.77 22.75 -6.43
CA PRO A 323 12.67 23.38 -5.70
C PRO A 323 11.30 22.86 -6.13
N PHE A 324 11.07 22.71 -7.43
CA PHE A 324 9.78 22.26 -7.95
C PHE A 324 9.61 20.74 -7.87
N SER A 325 10.63 20.00 -8.29
CA SER A 325 10.60 18.53 -8.39
C SER A 325 10.61 17.84 -7.03
N THR A 326 11.35 18.40 -6.06
CA THR A 326 11.47 17.83 -4.72
C THR A 326 10.60 18.60 -3.73
N VAL A 327 10.86 19.89 -3.48
CA VAL A 327 10.23 20.60 -2.36
C VAL A 327 8.74 20.83 -2.58
N VAL A 328 8.35 21.50 -3.66
CA VAL A 328 6.93 21.77 -3.96
C VAL A 328 6.15 20.47 -4.11
N HIS A 329 6.74 19.48 -4.77
CA HIS A 329 6.14 18.16 -4.93
C HIS A 329 5.87 17.46 -3.58
N HIS A 330 6.85 17.44 -2.68
CA HIS A 330 6.71 16.82 -1.36
C HIS A 330 5.68 17.56 -0.51
N LEU A 331 5.69 18.89 -0.54
CA LEU A 331 4.68 19.70 0.16
C LEU A 331 3.28 19.44 -0.40
N PHE A 332 3.12 19.39 -1.73
CA PHE A 332 1.85 19.09 -2.38
C PHE A 332 1.32 17.72 -1.96
N TYR A 333 2.15 16.68 -2.00
CA TYR A 333 1.75 15.34 -1.55
C TYR A 333 1.45 15.29 -0.06
N PHE A 334 2.21 16.00 0.77
CA PHE A 334 1.93 16.07 2.20
C PHE A 334 0.53 16.65 2.45
N TYR A 335 0.20 17.77 1.80
CA TYR A 335 -1.12 18.40 1.90
C TYR A 335 -2.23 17.54 1.30
N MET A 336 -1.98 16.86 0.18
CA MET A 336 -2.93 15.95 -0.45
C MET A 336 -3.33 14.83 0.51
N VAL A 337 -2.36 14.18 1.15
CA VAL A 337 -2.65 13.11 2.14
C VAL A 337 -3.33 13.68 3.38
N LYS A 338 -2.94 14.87 3.85
CA LYS A 338 -3.62 15.55 4.96
C LYS A 338 -5.09 15.82 4.62
N HIS A 339 -5.37 16.27 3.41
CA HIS A 339 -6.72 16.55 2.92
C HIS A 339 -7.55 15.26 2.79
N MET A 340 -6.98 14.20 2.19
CA MET A 340 -7.62 12.88 2.10
C MET A 340 -7.91 12.28 3.47
N ARG A 341 -7.01 12.46 4.45
CA ARG A 341 -7.25 12.06 5.84
C ARG A 341 -8.39 12.85 6.48
N ALA A 342 -8.41 14.16 6.28
CA ALA A 342 -9.45 15.01 6.85
C ALA A 342 -10.85 14.65 6.34
N GLY A 343 -10.96 14.24 5.07
CA GLY A 343 -12.23 13.86 4.44
C GLY A 343 -12.61 12.38 4.54
N ASP A 344 -11.86 11.57 5.32
CA ASP A 344 -12.01 10.12 5.40
C ASP A 344 -12.00 9.48 3.99
N MET A 345 -10.87 9.64 3.29
CA MET A 345 -10.64 9.16 1.92
C MET A 345 -9.25 8.53 1.76
N LEU A 346 -8.69 7.97 2.84
CA LEU A 346 -7.34 7.38 2.81
C LEU A 346 -7.26 6.09 1.99
N SER A 347 -8.35 5.35 1.93
CA SER A 347 -8.45 4.18 1.07
C SER A 347 -8.23 4.54 -0.40
N LEU A 348 -8.67 5.73 -0.82
CA LEU A 348 -8.40 6.26 -2.14
C LEU A 348 -6.92 6.63 -2.33
N PHE A 349 -6.24 7.13 -1.30
CA PHE A 349 -4.79 7.35 -1.36
C PHE A 349 -4.04 6.05 -1.67
N CYS A 350 -4.40 4.92 -1.07
CA CYS A 350 -3.76 3.64 -1.34
C CYS A 350 -3.92 3.20 -2.80
N VAL A 351 -5.09 3.45 -3.39
CA VAL A 351 -5.42 3.13 -4.78
C VAL A 351 -4.67 4.06 -5.73
N CYS A 352 -4.75 5.37 -5.48
CA CYS A 352 -4.11 6.36 -6.33
C CYS A 352 -2.59 6.27 -6.26
N GLY A 353 -2.04 6.19 -5.05
CA GLY A 353 -0.62 6.42 -4.80
C GLY A 353 0.24 5.20 -5.05
N ALA A 354 -0.22 4.00 -4.70
CA ALA A 354 0.71 2.89 -4.62
C ALA A 354 1.09 2.20 -5.94
N PRO A 355 0.17 2.03 -6.92
CA PRO A 355 0.57 1.63 -8.26
C PRO A 355 1.50 2.66 -8.89
N VAL A 356 1.24 3.96 -8.66
CA VAL A 356 2.01 5.10 -9.19
C VAL A 356 3.48 5.05 -8.74
N GLU A 357 3.74 4.63 -7.49
CA GLU A 357 5.09 4.54 -6.95
C GLU A 357 5.91 3.35 -7.46
N ALA A 358 5.32 2.36 -8.13
CA ALA A 358 6.07 1.23 -8.69
C ALA A 358 7.14 1.71 -9.69
N SER A 359 6.84 2.75 -10.48
CA SER A 359 7.81 3.37 -11.39
C SER A 359 8.95 4.08 -10.65
N SER A 360 8.71 4.63 -9.46
CA SER A 360 9.74 5.26 -8.61
C SER A 360 10.77 4.26 -8.14
N ILE A 361 10.40 3.00 -7.90
CA ILE A 361 11.33 1.93 -7.49
C ILE A 361 12.43 1.78 -8.55
N PHE A 362 12.05 1.64 -9.82
CA PHE A 362 13.02 1.48 -10.91
C PHE A 362 13.83 2.75 -11.17
N LEU A 363 13.21 3.93 -11.00
CA LEU A 363 13.91 5.21 -11.11
C LEU A 363 14.97 5.36 -10.02
N ALA A 364 14.60 5.06 -8.78
CA ALA A 364 15.47 5.13 -7.61
C ALA A 364 16.62 4.13 -7.75
N TYR A 365 16.32 2.88 -8.12
CA TYR A 365 17.32 1.84 -8.35
C TYR A 365 18.40 2.29 -9.34
N ARG A 366 17.99 2.90 -10.46
CA ARG A 366 18.91 3.44 -11.46
C ARG A 366 19.81 4.56 -10.90
N ARG A 367 19.28 5.41 -10.03
CA ARG A 367 20.04 6.54 -9.44
C ARG A 367 21.02 6.07 -8.37
N ILE A 368 20.62 5.08 -7.57
CA ILE A 368 21.45 4.44 -6.54
C ILE A 368 22.60 3.67 -7.21
N TYR A 369 22.30 2.87 -8.24
CA TYR A 369 23.28 2.01 -8.94
C TYR A 369 23.48 2.40 -10.41
N PRO A 370 24.12 3.55 -10.70
CA PRO A 370 24.26 4.04 -12.07
C PRO A 370 25.07 3.10 -12.98
N HIS A 371 25.97 2.30 -12.41
CA HIS A 371 26.76 1.30 -13.14
C HIS A 371 25.95 0.06 -13.57
N ARG A 372 24.77 -0.18 -12.97
CA ARG A 372 23.87 -1.28 -13.31
C ARG A 372 22.75 -0.86 -14.27
N ARG A 373 22.91 0.29 -14.93
CA ARG A 373 21.91 0.81 -15.87
C ARG A 373 21.89 -0.06 -17.14
N THR A 374 20.98 -1.01 -17.20
CA THR A 374 20.73 -1.86 -18.38
C THR A 374 19.55 -1.35 -19.21
N PRO A 375 19.48 -1.66 -20.52
CA PRO A 375 18.29 -1.36 -21.33
C PRO A 375 17.00 -1.95 -20.74
N THR A 376 17.09 -3.12 -20.10
CA THR A 376 15.96 -3.79 -19.45
C THR A 376 15.38 -2.95 -18.31
N VAL A 377 16.22 -2.43 -17.41
CA VAL A 377 15.75 -1.58 -16.29
C VAL A 377 15.14 -0.28 -16.81
N GLU A 378 15.68 0.30 -17.89
CA GLU A 378 15.09 1.48 -18.54
C GLU A 378 13.70 1.20 -19.12
N TRP A 379 13.53 0.04 -19.75
CA TRP A 379 12.25 -0.41 -20.27
C TRP A 379 11.25 -0.69 -19.17
N LEU A 380 11.65 -1.34 -18.08
CA LEU A 380 10.80 -1.57 -16.91
C LEU A 380 10.34 -0.25 -16.28
N TYR A 381 11.25 0.69 -16.06
CA TYR A 381 10.90 2.04 -15.62
C TYR A 381 9.87 2.69 -16.55
N LEU A 382 10.14 2.70 -17.86
CA LEU A 382 9.26 3.34 -18.84
C LEU A 382 7.88 2.68 -18.88
N PHE A 383 7.83 1.36 -18.91
CA PHE A 383 6.61 0.57 -18.91
C PHE A 383 5.80 0.88 -17.66
N CYS A 384 6.41 0.76 -16.47
CA CYS A 384 5.74 1.07 -15.20
C CYS A 384 5.29 2.53 -15.14
N PHE A 385 6.08 3.48 -15.63
CA PHE A 385 5.70 4.89 -15.63
C PHE A 385 4.47 5.12 -16.50
N VAL A 386 4.47 4.64 -17.73
CA VAL A 386 3.33 4.83 -18.66
C VAL A 386 2.09 4.09 -18.16
N SER A 387 2.23 2.84 -17.71
CA SER A 387 1.08 2.05 -17.24
C SER A 387 0.50 2.61 -15.95
N SER A 388 1.32 2.87 -14.93
CA SER A 388 0.84 3.27 -13.61
C SER A 388 0.58 4.78 -13.45
N ARG A 389 1.38 5.66 -14.06
CA ARG A 389 1.28 7.12 -13.84
C ARG A 389 0.47 7.84 -14.91
N LEU A 390 0.34 7.27 -16.11
CA LEU A 390 -0.43 7.87 -17.20
C LEU A 390 -1.74 7.12 -17.42
N ILE A 391 -1.67 5.85 -17.84
CA ILE A 391 -2.86 5.08 -18.22
C ILE A 391 -3.77 4.85 -17.00
N TYR A 392 -3.22 4.29 -15.93
CA TYR A 392 -3.98 4.00 -14.71
C TYR A 392 -4.56 5.27 -14.07
N VAL A 393 -3.76 6.33 -13.92
CA VAL A 393 -4.24 7.61 -13.37
C VAL A 393 -5.31 8.25 -14.27
N THR A 394 -5.23 8.09 -15.59
CA THR A 394 -6.28 8.59 -16.51
C THR A 394 -7.61 7.85 -16.31
N PHE A 395 -7.57 6.52 -16.17
CA PHE A 395 -8.77 5.74 -15.86
C PHE A 395 -9.33 6.07 -14.47
N LEU A 396 -8.45 6.22 -13.49
CA LEU A 396 -8.84 6.61 -12.14
C LEU A 396 -9.44 8.03 -12.11
N TRP A 397 -8.87 8.96 -12.86
CA TRP A 397 -9.43 10.30 -13.05
C TRP A 397 -10.84 10.23 -13.63
N HIS A 398 -11.08 9.40 -14.64
CA HIS A 398 -12.42 9.20 -15.21
C HIS A 398 -13.42 8.72 -14.13
N GLU A 399 -13.05 7.69 -13.36
CA GLU A 399 -13.90 7.21 -12.26
C GLU A 399 -14.17 8.29 -11.21
N LEU A 400 -13.14 9.03 -10.81
CA LEU A 400 -13.28 10.11 -9.83
C LEU A 400 -14.17 11.24 -10.36
N TYR A 401 -13.98 11.64 -11.61
CA TYR A 401 -14.68 12.75 -12.21
C TYR A 401 -16.16 12.44 -12.46
N PHE A 402 -16.50 11.24 -12.94
CA PHE A 402 -17.88 10.90 -13.28
C PHE A 402 -18.64 10.22 -12.14
N ASN A 403 -17.97 9.40 -11.33
CA ASN A 403 -18.63 8.47 -10.41
C ASN A 403 -18.37 8.81 -8.92
N TYR A 404 -17.31 9.55 -8.58
CA TYR A 404 -17.08 9.97 -7.20
C TYR A 404 -17.80 11.31 -6.89
N PRO A 405 -18.51 11.47 -5.76
CA PRO A 405 -19.32 12.65 -5.50
C PRO A 405 -18.49 13.87 -5.15
N ASP A 406 -17.35 13.68 -4.48
CA ASP A 406 -16.44 14.78 -4.18
C ASP A 406 -15.52 15.04 -5.39
N LYS A 407 -15.86 16.08 -6.15
CA LYS A 407 -15.11 16.46 -7.35
C LYS A 407 -13.76 17.10 -7.03
N SER A 408 -13.50 17.52 -5.77
CA SER A 408 -12.20 18.07 -5.37
C SER A 408 -11.07 17.05 -5.59
N VAL A 409 -11.36 15.78 -5.38
CA VAL A 409 -10.45 14.67 -5.57
C VAL A 409 -10.12 14.46 -7.05
N ALA A 410 -11.10 14.62 -7.93
CA ALA A 410 -10.86 14.57 -9.38
C ALA A 410 -9.93 15.71 -9.82
N VAL A 411 -10.06 16.90 -9.24
CA VAL A 411 -9.16 18.04 -9.48
C VAL A 411 -7.73 17.72 -9.02
N LEU A 412 -7.56 17.14 -7.82
CA LEU A 412 -6.24 16.68 -7.34
C LEU A 412 -5.62 15.65 -8.29
N CYS A 413 -6.43 14.73 -8.82
CA CYS A 413 -6.00 13.74 -9.79
C CYS A 413 -5.61 14.39 -11.13
N THR A 414 -6.34 15.42 -11.59
CA THR A 414 -5.96 16.21 -12.78
C THR A 414 -4.60 16.89 -12.62
N ILE A 415 -4.36 17.55 -11.48
CA ILE A 415 -3.07 18.21 -11.19
C ILE A 415 -1.95 17.17 -11.19
N THR A 416 -2.19 16.02 -10.56
CA THR A 416 -1.24 14.91 -10.49
C THR A 416 -0.93 14.35 -11.88
N LEU A 417 -1.95 14.14 -12.72
CA LEU A 417 -1.78 13.68 -14.10
C LEU A 417 -0.99 14.70 -14.93
N ALA A 418 -1.30 15.99 -14.82
CA ALA A 418 -0.56 17.05 -15.51
C ALA A 418 0.93 17.06 -15.12
N LEU A 419 1.23 16.89 -13.83
CA LEU A 419 2.60 16.79 -13.33
C LEU A 419 3.33 15.56 -13.90
N HIS A 420 2.65 14.42 -13.98
CA HIS A 420 3.20 13.20 -14.57
C HIS A 420 3.48 13.34 -16.08
N VAL A 421 2.58 13.97 -16.82
CA VAL A 421 2.78 14.28 -18.25
C VAL A 421 3.99 15.20 -18.43
N TYR A 422 4.11 16.23 -17.59
CA TYR A 422 5.27 17.12 -17.60
C TYR A 422 6.60 16.38 -17.36
N TRP A 423 6.66 15.53 -16.35
CA TRP A 423 7.87 14.73 -16.08
C TRP A 423 8.16 13.69 -17.15
N PHE A 424 7.13 13.12 -17.75
CA PHE A 424 7.30 12.25 -18.91
C PHE A 424 7.94 13.00 -20.07
N ALA A 425 7.49 14.21 -20.36
CA ALA A 425 8.09 15.05 -21.39
C ALA A 425 9.57 15.36 -21.09
N ILE A 426 9.89 15.74 -19.84
CA ILE A 426 11.28 15.94 -19.41
C ILE A 426 12.11 14.67 -19.58
N TYR A 427 11.56 13.52 -19.20
CA TYR A 427 12.25 12.24 -19.35
C TYR A 427 12.58 11.94 -20.82
N ILE A 428 11.61 12.12 -21.74
CA ILE A 428 11.84 11.91 -23.18
C ILE A 428 12.92 12.86 -23.70
N LEU A 429 12.90 14.14 -23.31
CA LEU A 429 13.94 15.11 -23.67
C LEU A 429 15.31 14.70 -23.14
N ALA A 430 15.40 14.23 -21.89
CA ALA A 430 16.63 13.75 -21.28
C ALA A 430 17.18 12.51 -22.01
N GLN A 431 16.31 11.57 -22.40
CA GLN A 431 16.72 10.37 -23.16
C GLN A 431 17.23 10.73 -24.55
N ARG A 432 16.61 11.69 -25.24
CA ARG A 432 17.10 12.19 -26.54
C ARG A 432 18.50 12.82 -26.40
N LYS A 433 18.71 13.66 -25.38
CA LYS A 433 20.02 14.27 -25.09
C LYS A 433 21.07 13.20 -24.77
N PHE A 434 20.72 12.19 -23.98
CA PHE A 434 21.62 11.09 -23.64
C PHE A 434 22.05 10.28 -24.87
N LYS A 435 21.09 9.89 -25.73
CA LYS A 435 21.39 9.19 -26.98
C LYS A 435 22.27 10.01 -27.91
N SER A 436 22.03 11.32 -28.02
CA SER A 436 22.87 12.23 -28.81
C SER A 436 24.31 12.27 -28.27
N LYS A 437 24.48 12.39 -26.95
CA LYS A 437 25.80 12.35 -26.30
C LYS A 437 26.53 11.02 -26.55
N GLN A 438 25.85 9.89 -26.43
CA GLN A 438 26.44 8.58 -26.72
C GLN A 438 26.88 8.45 -28.19
N LYS A 439 26.05 8.90 -29.14
CA LYS A 439 26.43 8.92 -30.56
C LYS A 439 27.66 9.78 -30.81
N ARG A 440 27.77 10.94 -30.14
CA ARG A 440 28.95 11.82 -30.25
C ARG A 440 30.21 11.14 -29.72
N LEU A 441 30.15 10.55 -28.52
CA LEU A 441 31.28 9.83 -27.93
C LEU A 441 31.71 8.62 -28.79
N ALA A 442 30.75 7.89 -29.35
CA ALA A 442 31.04 6.77 -30.26
C ALA A 442 31.72 7.24 -31.56
N ARG A 443 31.30 8.39 -32.12
CA ARG A 443 31.97 8.99 -33.28
C ARG A 443 33.38 9.47 -32.94
N GLU A 444 33.56 10.15 -31.81
CA GLU A 444 34.89 10.59 -31.34
C GLU A 444 35.83 9.40 -31.14
N ALA A 445 35.35 8.31 -30.53
CA ALA A 445 36.11 7.07 -30.36
C ALA A 445 36.46 6.42 -31.70
N ALA A 446 35.53 6.39 -32.66
CA ALA A 446 35.78 5.85 -34.00
C ALA A 446 36.81 6.68 -34.78
N VAL A 447 36.76 8.01 -34.68
CA VAL A 447 37.76 8.91 -35.29
C VAL A 447 39.13 8.72 -34.62
N ALA A 448 39.16 8.59 -33.28
CA ALA A 448 40.40 8.32 -32.55
C ALA A 448 41.03 6.97 -32.92
N ALA A 449 40.22 5.93 -33.14
CA ALA A 449 40.68 4.62 -33.62
C ALA A 449 41.30 4.75 -35.03
N LYS A 450 40.56 5.35 -35.98
CA LYS A 450 41.07 5.58 -37.35
C LYS A 450 42.37 6.39 -37.38
N ARG A 451 42.51 7.37 -36.49
CA ARG A 451 43.75 8.17 -36.36
C ARG A 451 44.92 7.33 -35.88
N LYS A 452 44.69 6.38 -34.96
CA LYS A 452 45.74 5.46 -34.49
C LYS A 452 46.17 4.51 -35.61
N ASP A 453 45.22 3.96 -36.36
CA ASP A 453 45.50 3.08 -37.50
C ASP A 453 46.33 3.82 -38.56
N HIS A 454 45.92 5.05 -38.91
CA HIS A 454 46.67 5.88 -39.86
C HIS A 454 48.09 6.21 -39.38
N VAL A 455 48.28 6.54 -38.10
CA VAL A 455 49.62 6.79 -37.53
C VAL A 455 50.48 5.53 -37.57
N GLN A 456 49.89 4.36 -37.33
CA GLN A 456 50.57 3.08 -37.40
C GLN A 456 50.97 2.74 -38.85
N ASP A 457 50.09 2.96 -39.83
CA ASP A 457 50.38 2.76 -41.24
C ASP A 457 51.53 3.66 -41.71
N VAL A 458 51.47 4.96 -41.38
CA VAL A 458 52.56 5.91 -41.70
C VAL A 458 53.87 5.50 -41.04
N ALA A 459 53.84 5.01 -39.79
CA ALA A 459 55.04 4.49 -39.13
C ALA A 459 55.63 3.24 -39.80
N ILE A 460 54.78 2.34 -40.31
CA ILE A 460 55.21 1.17 -41.08
C ILE A 460 55.82 1.60 -42.43
N THR A 461 55.15 2.47 -43.17
CA THR A 461 55.64 3.00 -44.45
C THR A 461 57.01 3.68 -44.28
N ASN A 462 57.17 4.50 -43.24
CA ASN A 462 58.43 5.17 -42.94
C ASN A 462 59.55 4.20 -42.52
N ARG A 463 59.23 3.05 -41.92
CA ARG A 463 60.23 2.01 -41.59
C ARG A 463 60.64 1.19 -42.81
N LEU A 464 59.71 0.94 -43.74
CA LEU A 464 59.98 0.16 -44.95
C LEU A 464 60.71 0.96 -46.04
N SER A 465 60.51 2.28 -46.09
CA SER A 465 61.08 3.14 -47.13
C SER A 465 62.63 3.10 -47.22
N PRO A 466 63.40 3.17 -46.11
CA PRO A 466 64.86 3.04 -46.17
C PRO A 466 65.32 1.62 -46.56
N ALA A 467 64.61 0.59 -46.13
CA ALA A 467 64.93 -0.79 -46.47
C ALA A 467 64.70 -1.07 -47.96
N LEU A 468 63.60 -0.57 -48.52
CA LEU A 468 63.32 -0.65 -49.96
C LEU A 468 64.31 0.18 -50.78
N ALA A 469 64.72 1.37 -50.30
CA ALA A 469 65.75 2.16 -50.97
C ALA A 469 67.12 1.46 -50.97
N ALA A 470 67.50 0.78 -49.88
CA ALA A 470 68.73 0.01 -49.83
C ALA A 470 68.73 -1.21 -50.77
N VAL A 471 67.58 -1.89 -50.90
CA VAL A 471 67.43 -3.01 -51.86
C VAL A 471 67.48 -2.51 -53.31
N ALA A 472 66.93 -1.34 -53.61
CA ALA A 472 66.98 -0.76 -54.96
C ALA A 472 68.41 -0.37 -55.38
N ILE A 473 69.25 0.08 -54.45
CA ILE A 473 70.65 0.45 -54.74
C ILE A 473 71.55 -0.80 -54.88
N GLY A 474 71.22 -1.91 -54.22
CA GLY A 474 71.98 -3.17 -54.32
C GLY A 474 71.69 -4.01 -55.57
N GLY A 475 70.72 -3.63 -56.41
CA GLY A 475 70.33 -4.39 -57.61
C GLY A 475 71.03 -3.95 -58.91
N GLU A 476 71.74 -2.82 -58.92
CA GLU A 476 72.42 -2.32 -60.13
C GLU A 476 73.86 -2.84 -60.28
N GLU A 477 74.46 -3.48 -59.27
CA GLU A 477 75.84 -3.99 -59.36
C GLU A 477 75.97 -5.43 -59.91
N GLU A 478 74.87 -6.17 -60.14
CA GLU A 478 74.93 -7.58 -60.55
C GLU A 478 74.55 -7.85 -62.03
N GLU A 479 74.23 -6.83 -62.84
CA GLU A 479 73.88 -7.00 -64.27
C GLU A 479 75.02 -6.64 -65.25
N GLU A 480 76.24 -6.33 -64.79
CA GLU A 480 77.37 -6.04 -65.71
C GLU A 480 78.33 -7.21 -65.97
N ASP A 481 78.23 -8.35 -65.25
CA ASP A 481 79.20 -9.47 -65.38
C ASP A 481 78.68 -10.72 -66.14
N THR A 482 77.45 -10.70 -66.68
CA THR A 482 76.87 -11.90 -67.32
C THR A 482 77.04 -11.95 -68.85
N THR A 483 77.62 -10.93 -69.49
CA THR A 483 77.77 -10.88 -70.96
C THR A 483 79.15 -11.35 -71.48
N GLN A 484 80.07 -11.79 -70.61
CA GLN A 484 81.44 -12.13 -71.01
C GLN A 484 81.79 -13.64 -70.98
N ARG A 485 80.80 -14.54 -70.93
CA ARG A 485 81.06 -15.99 -70.77
C ARG A 485 80.36 -16.88 -71.81
N VAL A 486 80.38 -16.51 -73.09
CA VAL A 486 80.07 -17.42 -74.22
C VAL A 486 81.05 -17.18 -75.38
N SER A 487 82.35 -17.42 -75.16
CA SER A 487 83.27 -17.81 -76.23
C SER A 487 84.51 -18.48 -75.64
N LYS A 488 84.49 -19.80 -75.54
CA LYS A 488 85.64 -20.70 -75.74
C LYS A 488 85.20 -22.15 -75.65
#